data_AF-W6RVG7-F1
#
_entry.id   AF-W6RVG7-F1
#
_cell.length_a   1.000
_cell.length_b   1.000
_cell.length_c   1.000
_cell.angle_alpha   90.00
_cell.angle_beta   90.00
_cell.angle_gamma   90.00
#
_symmetry.space_group_name_H-M   'P 1'
#
loop_
_entity.id
_entity.type
_entity.pdbx_description
1 polymer ?
#
loop_
_entity_poly.entity_id
_entity_poly.type
_entity_poly.pdbx_seq_one_letter_code
_entity_poly.pdbx_strand_id
1 'polypeptide(L)'
;MFFPPIPSGELCCHTRRPTADAPSFTEDQVDSARRLADFMRSYGFWDEREFVTLTIGSSEFVIVDIGMRMLTPRELYNAQGFPADYRIDSDLNGRPFPKNVQVSCVGNSVCPPVAAAIVGANCQHLVQYQEAAE
;
A
#
# COMPACT_ATOMS: atom_id res chain seq x y z
N MET A 1 -5.68 29.23 20.76
CA MET A 1 -5.10 28.49 19.61
C MET A 1 -5.11 27.02 19.98
N PHE A 2 -6.22 26.33 19.72
CA PHE A 2 -6.42 24.92 20.08
C PHE A 2 -6.42 24.17 18.76
N PHE A 3 -5.29 23.56 18.41
CA PHE A 3 -5.24 22.61 17.31
C PHE A 3 -6.17 21.45 17.71
N PRO A 4 -7.22 21.11 16.94
CA PRO A 4 -7.91 19.85 17.17
C PRO A 4 -6.88 18.71 16.99
N PRO A 5 -6.96 17.64 17.79
CA PRO A 5 -6.08 16.49 17.61
C PRO A 5 -6.28 15.95 16.20
N ILE A 6 -5.20 15.90 15.42
CA ILE A 6 -5.15 15.11 14.19
C ILE A 6 -5.52 13.69 14.63
N PRO A 7 -6.54 13.04 14.02
CA PRO A 7 -6.82 11.65 14.33
C PRO A 7 -5.56 10.85 14.04
N SER A 8 -4.89 10.45 15.11
CA SER A 8 -3.78 9.51 15.10
C SER A 8 -4.33 8.16 14.69
N GLY A 9 -4.28 7.88 13.39
CA GLY A 9 -4.81 6.62 12.87
C GLY A 9 -4.93 6.63 11.36
N GLU A 10 -3.80 6.54 10.67
CA GLU A 10 -3.56 5.57 9.60
C GLU A 10 -2.15 5.84 9.06
N LEU A 11 -1.19 5.10 9.61
CA LEU A 11 0.04 4.84 8.88
C LEU A 11 -0.36 4.35 7.48
N CYS A 12 0.37 4.81 6.47
CA CYS A 12 0.22 4.47 5.06
C CYS A 12 0.46 2.97 4.74
N CYS A 13 0.59 2.09 5.74
CA CYS A 13 0.45 0.66 5.55
C CYS A 13 -1.03 0.31 5.74
N HIS A 14 -1.62 -0.39 4.77
CA HIS A 14 -2.94 -0.97 4.88
C HIS A 14 -2.96 -1.94 6.09
N THR A 15 -3.10 -1.47 7.33
CA THR A 15 -3.36 -2.32 8.49
C THR A 15 -4.82 -2.68 8.42
N ARG A 16 -5.14 -3.57 7.46
CA ARG A 16 -6.31 -4.42 7.55
C ARG A 16 -6.26 -5.01 8.95
N ARG A 17 -7.25 -4.69 9.79
CA ARG A 17 -7.48 -5.37 11.07
C ARG A 17 -7.19 -6.86 10.82
N PRO A 18 -6.33 -7.54 11.58
CA PRO A 18 -6.06 -8.95 11.32
C PRO A 18 -7.37 -9.70 11.52
N THR A 19 -8.08 -9.98 10.43
CA THR A 19 -9.04 -11.07 10.40
C THR A 19 -8.21 -12.30 10.66
N ALA A 20 -8.36 -12.86 11.85
CA ALA A 20 -7.52 -13.88 12.46
C ALA A 20 -7.58 -15.26 11.76
N ASP A 21 -7.92 -15.28 10.48
CA ASP A 21 -7.93 -16.46 9.63
C ASP A 21 -7.03 -16.16 8.44
N ALA A 22 -5.72 -16.20 8.68
CA ALA A 22 -4.79 -16.33 7.57
C ALA A 22 -5.11 -17.66 6.87
N PRO A 23 -5.28 -17.66 5.53
CA PRO A 23 -5.56 -18.89 4.79
C PRO A 23 -4.44 -19.91 5.06
N SER A 24 -4.81 -21.18 5.18
CA SER A 24 -3.85 -22.24 5.46
C SER A 24 -2.77 -22.32 4.40
N PHE A 25 -1.54 -22.59 4.85
CA PHE A 25 -0.34 -22.77 4.04
C PHE A 25 -0.59 -23.75 2.90
N THR A 26 -0.67 -23.24 1.67
CA THR A 26 -0.97 -24.03 0.47
C THR A 26 0.32 -24.62 -0.11
N GLU A 27 0.28 -25.78 -0.78
CA GLU A 27 1.47 -26.45 -1.34
C GLU A 27 2.31 -25.52 -2.25
N ASP A 28 1.67 -24.71 -3.10
CA ASP A 28 2.34 -23.73 -3.96
C ASP A 28 3.15 -22.66 -3.18
N GLN A 29 2.77 -22.41 -1.92
CA GLN A 29 3.42 -21.44 -1.04
C GLN A 29 4.65 -22.02 -0.34
N VAL A 30 4.77 -23.35 -0.25
CA VAL A 30 5.89 -24.04 0.40
C VAL A 30 7.20 -23.74 -0.32
N ASP A 31 7.22 -23.89 -1.64
CA ASP A 31 8.42 -23.67 -2.45
C ASP A 31 8.85 -22.20 -2.43
N SER A 32 7.89 -21.28 -2.40
CA SER A 32 8.17 -19.84 -2.31
C SER A 32 8.74 -19.48 -0.94
N ALA A 33 8.19 -20.04 0.14
CA ALA A 33 8.71 -19.84 1.50
C ALA A 33 10.14 -20.39 1.68
N ARG A 34 10.46 -21.54 1.05
CA ARG A 34 11.83 -22.09 1.03
C ARG A 34 12.80 -21.18 0.28
N ARG A 35 12.43 -20.72 -0.92
CA ARG A 35 13.24 -19.76 -1.69
C ARG A 35 13.52 -18.49 -0.91
N LEU A 36 12.55 -18.00 -0.14
CA LEU A 36 12.73 -16.85 0.73
C LEU A 36 13.70 -17.14 1.87
N ALA A 37 13.57 -18.28 2.55
CA ALA A 37 14.48 -18.66 3.62
C ALA A 37 15.93 -18.77 3.12
N ASP A 38 16.13 -19.38 1.94
CA ASP A 38 17.44 -19.46 1.29
C ASP A 38 17.99 -18.07 0.93
N PHE A 39 17.14 -17.18 0.40
CA PHE A 39 17.52 -15.80 0.12
C PHE A 39 17.96 -15.07 1.39
N MET A 40 17.18 -15.13 2.49
CA MET A 40 17.55 -14.44 3.73
C MET A 40 18.82 -15.02 4.37
N ARG A 41 19.04 -16.34 4.27
CA ARG A 41 20.30 -16.97 4.68
C ARG A 41 21.49 -16.51 3.86
N SER A 42 21.34 -16.32 2.55
CA SER A 42 22.43 -15.84 1.70
C SER A 42 22.98 -14.46 2.12
N TYR A 43 22.14 -13.64 2.76
CA TYR A 43 22.51 -12.34 3.31
C TYR A 43 22.78 -12.37 4.83
N GLY A 44 22.73 -13.53 5.47
CA GLY A 44 23.01 -13.70 6.90
C GLY A 44 21.93 -13.16 7.84
N PHE A 45 20.70 -12.96 7.36
CA PHE A 45 19.61 -12.38 8.14
C PHE A 45 18.68 -13.42 8.80
N TRP A 46 18.87 -14.71 8.56
CA TRP A 46 17.99 -15.76 9.09
C TRP A 46 18.74 -17.03 9.53
N ASP A 47 18.16 -17.72 10.53
CA ASP A 47 18.68 -18.94 11.15
C ASP A 47 18.58 -20.19 10.23
N GLU A 48 19.07 -21.34 10.71
CA GLU A 48 18.97 -22.66 10.06
C GLU A 48 17.54 -23.22 9.95
N ARG A 49 16.51 -22.51 10.41
CA ARG A 49 15.10 -22.96 10.37
C ARG A 49 14.56 -23.03 8.95
N GLU A 50 13.76 -24.04 8.62
CA GLU A 50 13.25 -24.29 7.25
C GLU A 50 12.47 -23.12 6.65
N PHE A 51 11.72 -22.39 7.48
CA PHE A 51 10.90 -21.26 7.05
C PHE A 51 11.20 -19.98 7.84
N VAL A 52 10.86 -18.84 7.25
CA VAL A 52 10.91 -17.54 7.90
C VAL A 52 9.61 -17.35 8.69
N THR A 53 9.70 -17.38 10.02
CA THR A 53 8.53 -17.23 10.90
C THR A 53 8.52 -15.89 11.62
N LEU A 54 7.36 -15.25 11.68
CA LEU A 54 7.12 -14.03 12.43
C LEU A 54 6.05 -14.28 13.48
N THR A 55 6.35 -13.95 14.73
CA THR A 55 5.36 -13.96 15.81
C THR A 55 4.74 -12.56 15.91
N ILE A 56 3.45 -12.44 15.60
CA ILE A 56 2.69 -11.20 15.78
C ILE A 56 1.58 -11.47 16.80
N GLY A 57 1.71 -10.89 18.00
CA GLY A 57 0.82 -11.20 19.13
C GLY A 57 1.05 -12.63 19.63
N SER A 58 0.00 -13.45 19.62
CA SER A 58 0.03 -14.87 20.02
C SER A 58 0.06 -15.84 18.84
N SER A 59 0.19 -15.35 17.61
CA SER A 59 0.10 -16.15 16.39
C SER A 59 1.45 -16.18 15.66
N GLU A 60 1.84 -17.36 15.19
CA GLU A 60 3.01 -17.56 14.35
C GLU A 60 2.60 -17.55 12.87
N PHE A 61 3.27 -16.71 12.09
CA PHE A 61 3.05 -16.57 10.66
C PHE A 61 4.29 -17.02 9.90
N VAL A 62 4.09 -17.70 8.78
CA VAL A 62 5.16 -18.01 7.84
C VAL A 62 5.17 -16.96 6.73
N ILE A 63 6.32 -16.32 6.50
CA ILE A 63 6.47 -15.43 5.36
C ILE A 63 6.71 -16.29 4.12
N VAL A 64 5.83 -16.15 3.14
CA VAL A 64 5.91 -16.85 1.85
C VAL A 64 6.69 -16.04 0.81
N ASP A 65 6.50 -14.71 0.83
CA ASP A 65 7.14 -13.78 -0.10
C ASP A 65 7.27 -12.41 0.57
N ILE A 66 8.37 -11.70 0.30
CA ILE A 66 8.64 -10.32 0.73
C ILE A 66 8.28 -9.29 -0.35
N GLY A 67 7.70 -9.73 -1.46
CA GLY A 67 7.16 -8.85 -2.50
C GLY A 67 8.24 -8.19 -3.35
N MET A 68 9.41 -8.82 -3.51
CA MET A 68 10.52 -8.30 -4.32
C MET A 68 10.23 -8.47 -5.82
N ARG A 69 9.25 -7.71 -6.32
CA ARG A 69 8.91 -7.63 -7.75
C ARG A 69 8.57 -6.21 -8.18
N MET A 70 8.60 -5.98 -9.48
CA MET A 70 8.04 -4.77 -10.06
C MET A 70 6.54 -4.68 -9.73
N LEU A 71 6.15 -3.56 -9.13
CA LEU A 71 4.76 -3.27 -8.85
C LEU A 71 4.00 -3.03 -10.15
N THR A 72 2.76 -3.47 -10.19
CA THR A 72 1.84 -3.18 -11.30
C THR A 72 1.43 -1.70 -11.26
N PRO A 73 1.03 -1.10 -12.40
CA PRO A 73 0.58 0.30 -12.41
C PRO A 73 -0.48 0.59 -11.35
N ARG A 74 -1.48 -0.30 -11.19
CA ARG A 74 -2.53 -0.13 -10.19
C ARG A 74 -1.98 -0.11 -8.76
N GLU A 75 -1.03 -0.97 -8.43
CA GLU A 75 -0.39 -0.98 -7.11
C GLU A 75 0.39 0.32 -6.83
N LEU A 76 1.04 0.90 -7.86
CA LEU A 76 1.72 2.19 -7.74
C LEU A 76 0.75 3.33 -7.44
N TYR A 77 -0.40 3.38 -8.13
CA TYR A 77 -1.44 4.39 -7.88
C TYR A 77 -2.05 4.22 -6.48
N ASN A 78 -2.30 2.99 -6.04
CA ASN A 78 -2.81 2.72 -4.70
C ASN A 78 -1.80 3.14 -3.62
N ALA A 79 -0.50 2.91 -3.83
CA ALA A 79 0.55 3.33 -2.90
C ALA A 79 0.65 4.85 -2.78
N GLN A 80 0.29 5.60 -3.82
CA GLN A 80 0.17 7.06 -3.75
C GLN A 80 -1.12 7.56 -3.11
N GLY A 81 -2.06 6.68 -2.77
CA GLY A 81 -3.34 7.07 -2.17
C GLY A 81 -4.38 7.55 -3.19
N PHE A 82 -4.27 7.13 -4.46
CA PHE A 82 -5.35 7.35 -5.42
C PHE A 82 -6.56 6.46 -5.10
N PRO A 83 -7.79 6.97 -5.33
CA PRO A 83 -9.00 6.16 -5.25
C PRO A 83 -8.96 4.94 -6.18
N ALA A 84 -9.62 3.84 -5.80
CA ALA A 84 -9.65 2.61 -6.59
C ALA A 84 -10.33 2.80 -7.97
N ASP A 85 -11.27 3.75 -8.05
CA ASP A 85 -12.01 4.16 -9.24
C ASP A 85 -11.25 5.15 -10.14
N TYR A 86 -10.02 5.55 -9.75
CA TYR A 86 -9.18 6.41 -10.59
C TYR A 86 -8.83 5.69 -11.90
N ARG A 87 -9.18 6.31 -13.03
CA ARG A 87 -8.93 5.79 -14.38
C ARG A 87 -7.48 6.05 -14.78
N ILE A 88 -6.76 4.97 -15.05
CA ILE A 88 -5.33 5.00 -15.40
C ILE A 88 -5.08 4.43 -16.79
N ASP A 89 -6.05 3.71 -17.31
CA ASP A 89 -5.98 2.91 -18.53
C ASP A 89 -6.28 3.71 -19.80
N SER A 90 -6.92 4.87 -19.68
CA SER A 90 -7.44 5.61 -20.83
C SER A 90 -7.35 7.13 -20.66
N ASP A 91 -7.21 7.84 -21.78
CA ASP A 91 -7.28 9.30 -21.84
C ASP A 91 -8.73 9.82 -21.74
N LEU A 92 -8.90 11.16 -21.72
CA LEU A 92 -10.21 11.82 -21.72
C LEU A 92 -11.10 11.45 -22.92
N ASN A 93 -10.51 10.96 -24.02
CA ASN A 93 -11.19 10.54 -25.25
C ASN A 93 -11.34 9.01 -25.34
N GLY A 94 -10.99 8.25 -24.29
CA GLY A 94 -11.06 6.78 -24.27
C GLY A 94 -9.92 6.04 -24.99
N ARG A 95 -8.83 6.72 -25.37
CA ARG A 95 -7.66 6.07 -25.99
C ARG A 95 -6.84 5.35 -24.92
N PRO A 96 -6.48 4.07 -25.11
CA PRO A 96 -5.78 3.31 -24.11
C PRO A 96 -4.33 3.77 -23.94
N PHE A 97 -3.85 3.84 -22.69
CA PHE A 97 -2.46 4.12 -22.38
C PHE A 97 -1.63 2.84 -22.30
N PRO A 98 -0.46 2.79 -22.94
CA PRO A 98 0.48 1.70 -22.73
C PRO A 98 1.05 1.73 -21.31
N LYS A 99 1.47 0.56 -20.79
CA LYS A 99 1.90 0.40 -19.38
C LYS A 99 3.02 1.36 -18.97
N ASN A 100 3.95 1.67 -19.87
CA ASN A 100 5.04 2.62 -19.61
C ASN A 100 4.53 4.05 -19.35
N VAL A 101 3.50 4.49 -20.08
CA VAL A 101 2.88 5.80 -19.89
C VAL A 101 2.17 5.85 -18.55
N GLN A 102 1.44 4.79 -18.17
CA GLN A 102 0.80 4.71 -16.85
C GLN A 102 1.81 4.82 -15.70
N VAL A 103 2.94 4.11 -15.80
CA VAL A 103 4.04 4.18 -14.81
C VAL A 103 4.69 5.56 -14.80
N SER A 104 4.86 6.20 -15.96
CA SER A 104 5.41 7.56 -16.02
C SER A 104 4.45 8.60 -15.44
N CYS A 105 3.14 8.43 -15.61
CA CYS A 105 2.13 9.35 -15.07
C CYS A 105 2.13 9.31 -13.53
N VAL A 106 2.15 8.12 -12.94
CA VAL A 106 2.24 8.00 -11.47
C VAL A 106 3.58 8.51 -10.94
N GLY A 107 4.69 8.29 -11.64
CA GLY A 107 5.99 8.85 -11.23
C GLY A 107 6.02 10.38 -11.15
N ASN A 108 5.19 11.07 -11.94
CA ASN A 108 5.09 12.53 -11.96
C ASN A 108 3.90 13.08 -11.16
N SER A 109 3.04 12.23 -10.61
CA SER A 109 1.88 12.67 -9.84
C SER A 109 2.25 13.04 -8.41
N VAL A 110 1.41 13.87 -7.80
CA VAL A 110 1.49 14.21 -6.38
C VAL A 110 0.52 13.34 -5.60
N CYS A 111 0.97 12.82 -4.46
CA CYS A 111 0.17 12.05 -3.51
C CYS A 111 -1.07 12.86 -3.06
N PRO A 112 -2.30 12.45 -3.43
CA PRO A 112 -3.52 13.19 -3.10
C PRO A 112 -3.74 13.52 -1.62
N PRO A 113 -3.49 12.61 -0.64
CA PRO A 113 -3.69 12.96 0.77
C PRO A 113 -2.69 14.03 1.25
N VAL A 114 -1.46 14.02 0.74
CA VAL A 114 -0.46 15.05 1.06
C VAL A 114 -0.86 16.38 0.43
N ALA A 115 -1.30 16.38 -0.83
CA ALA A 115 -1.80 17.57 -1.49
C ALA A 115 -2.99 18.18 -0.74
N ALA A 116 -3.95 17.35 -0.33
CA ALA A 116 -5.11 17.78 0.46
C ALA A 116 -4.69 18.42 1.80
N ALA A 117 -3.71 17.84 2.50
CA ALA A 117 -3.20 18.40 3.75
C ALA A 117 -2.52 19.77 3.54
N ILE A 118 -1.69 19.91 2.50
CA ILE A 118 -1.02 21.19 2.18
C ILE A 118 -2.04 22.26 1.81
N VAL A 119 -3.02 21.93 0.97
CA VAL A 119 -4.09 22.87 0.60
C VAL A 119 -4.94 23.22 1.83
N GLY A 120 -5.30 22.25 2.66
CA GLY A 120 -6.05 22.49 3.90
C GLY A 120 -5.33 23.40 4.89
N ALA A 121 -3.99 23.34 4.95
CA ALA A 121 -3.20 24.22 5.80
C ALA A 121 -3.10 25.66 5.26
N ASN A 122 -2.95 25.84 3.95
CA ASN A 122 -2.67 27.15 3.34
C ASN A 122 -3.93 27.89 2.85
N CYS A 123 -4.95 27.15 2.41
CA CYS A 123 -6.13 27.69 1.74
C CYS A 123 -7.37 27.71 2.64
N GLN A 124 -7.21 27.81 3.96
CA GLN A 124 -8.33 27.85 4.91
C GLN A 124 -9.34 28.96 4.59
N HIS A 125 -8.88 30.08 4.02
CA HIS A 125 -9.70 31.21 3.59
C HIS A 125 -10.58 30.92 2.35
N LEU A 126 -10.31 29.84 1.61
CA LEU A 126 -11.09 29.41 0.44
C LEU A 126 -12.05 28.27 0.77
N VAL A 127 -12.02 27.75 2.00
CA VAL A 127 -12.91 26.66 2.42
C VAL A 127 -14.34 27.21 2.42
N GLN A 128 -15.11 26.85 1.41
CA GLN A 128 -16.55 27.03 1.43
C GLN A 128 -17.11 26.02 2.44
N TYR A 129 -17.71 26.52 3.52
CA TYR A 129 -18.52 25.69 4.40
C TYR A 129 -19.67 25.13 3.56
N GLN A 130 -19.61 23.84 3.23
CA GLN A 130 -20.81 23.14 2.80
C GLN A 130 -21.70 23.02 4.03
N GLU A 131 -22.76 23.83 4.10
CA GLU A 131 -23.84 23.61 5.04
C GLU A 131 -24.30 22.17 4.83
N ALA A 132 -24.20 21.35 5.89
CA ALA A 132 -24.67 19.99 5.87
C ALA A 132 -26.15 20.03 5.49
N ALA A 133 -26.48 19.60 4.28
CA ALA A 133 -27.85 19.35 3.88
C ALA A 133 -28.38 18.24 4.79
N GLU A 134 -29.38 18.60 5.58
CA GLU A 134 -30.15 17.75 6.50
C GLU A 134 -30.95 16.66 5.75
#